data_AF-A0A2L2X9R1-F1
#
_entry.id   AF-A0A2L2X9R1-F1
#
_cell.length_a   1.000
_cell.length_b   1.000
_cell.length_c   1.000
_cell.angle_alpha   90.00
_cell.angle_beta   90.00
_cell.angle_gamma   90.00
#
_symmetry.space_group_name_H-M   'P 1'
#
loop_
_entity.id
_entity.type
_entity.pdbx_description
1 polymer ?
#
loop_
_entity_poly.entity_id
_entity_poly.type
_entity_poly.pdbx_seq_one_letter_code
_entity_poly.pdbx_strand_id
1 'polypeptide(L)' 'MAVAKNVKLLPQKELVAADESGIITRHYEDCGNCGGKNTLKVYECRFKTWWQVEQSCSECLFLERKVYGKQKMMVN' A
#
# COMPACT_ATOMS: atom_id res chain seq x y z
N MET A 1 26.20 23.87 -14.17
CA MET A 1 25.11 23.11 -14.82
C MET A 1 24.42 22.29 -13.76
N ALA A 2 23.12 22.53 -13.54
CA ALA A 2 22.37 21.93 -12.43
C ALA A 2 22.18 20.42 -12.63
N VAL A 3 22.58 19.65 -11.63
CA VAL A 3 22.35 18.20 -11.55
C VAL A 3 20.86 17.99 -11.37
N ALA A 4 20.19 17.43 -12.38
CA ALA A 4 18.83 16.94 -12.24
C ALA A 4 18.84 15.85 -11.17
N LYS A 5 18.31 16.18 -9.99
CA LYS A 5 18.16 15.24 -8.88
C LYS A 5 17.34 14.05 -9.40
N ASN A 6 17.84 12.85 -9.17
CA ASN A 6 17.10 11.59 -9.26
C ASN A 6 15.89 11.67 -8.32
N VAL A 7 14.81 12.32 -8.76
CA VAL A 7 13.51 12.20 -8.13
C VAL A 7 13.01 10.83 -8.52
N LYS A 8 13.34 9.84 -7.70
CA LYS A 8 12.66 8.55 -7.72
C LYS A 8 11.18 8.88 -7.49
N LEU A 9 10.40 8.92 -8.57
CA LEU A 9 8.95 9.07 -8.52
C LEU A 9 8.44 7.88 -7.72
N LEU A 10 8.34 8.05 -6.40
CA LEU A 10 7.58 7.14 -5.57
C LEU A 10 6.17 7.10 -6.17
N PRO A 11 5.57 5.91 -6.34
CA PRO A 11 4.24 5.80 -6.89
C PRO A 11 3.32 6.73 -6.09
N GLN A 12 2.68 7.68 -6.79
CA GLN A 12 1.81 8.66 -6.15
C GLN A 12 0.65 7.88 -5.51
N LYS A 13 0.65 7.82 -4.18
CA LYS A 13 -0.43 7.19 -3.41
C LYS A 13 -1.67 8.06 -3.53
N GLU A 14 -2.70 7.50 -4.13
CA GLU A 14 -4.02 8.10 -4.27
C GLU A 14 -4.79 7.90 -2.97
N LEU A 15 -5.39 8.97 -2.46
CA LEU A 15 -6.32 8.90 -1.35
C LEU A 15 -7.68 8.41 -1.86
N VAL A 16 -8.13 7.27 -1.37
CA VAL A 16 -9.43 6.67 -1.76
C VAL A 16 -10.54 7.11 -0.81
N ALA A 17 -10.25 7.09 0.50
CA ALA A 17 -11.17 7.53 1.55
C ALA A 17 -10.38 7.95 2.79
N ALA A 18 -10.91 8.91 3.55
CA ALA A 18 -10.41 9.27 4.86
C ALA A 18 -11.57 9.74 5.75
N ASP A 19 -11.59 9.26 6.99
CA ASP A 19 -12.51 9.71 8.03
C ASP A 19 -11.78 9.73 9.39
N GLU A 20 -12.54 9.99 10.46
CA GLU A 20 -12.00 10.00 11.83
C GLU A 20 -11.50 8.65 12.34
N SER A 21 -11.85 7.56 11.66
CA SER A 21 -11.49 6.18 12.01
C SER A 21 -10.21 5.73 11.29
N GLY A 22 -9.95 6.21 10.08
CA GLY A 22 -8.76 5.86 9.33
C GLY A 22 -8.63 6.47 7.93
N ILE A 23 -7.59 6.03 7.23
CA ILE A 23 -7.25 6.45 5.86
C ILE A 23 -7.09 5.22 4.98
N ILE A 24 -7.67 5.26 3.79
CA ILE A 24 -7.51 4.26 2.74
C ILE A 24 -6.78 4.91 1.56
N THR A 25 -5.65 4.32 1.18
CA THR A 25 -4.88 4.73 0.01
C THR A 25 -4.75 3.60 -1.00
N ARG A 26 -4.55 3.97 -2.27
CA ARG A 26 -4.30 3.06 -3.39
C ARG A 26 -3.09 3.53 -4.18
N HIS A 27 -2.29 2.60 -4.67
CA HIS A 27 -1.30 2.87 -5.70
C HIS A 27 -1.03 1.62 -6.53
N TYR A 28 -0.22 1.78 -7.58
CA TYR A 28 0.23 0.69 -8.43
C TYR A 28 1.75 0.58 -8.37
N GLU A 29 2.24 -0.66 -8.41
CA GLU A 29 3.66 -1.02 -8.42
C GLU A 29 3.92 -2.11 -9.46
N ASP A 30 5.19 -2.36 -9.74
CA ASP A 30 5.60 -3.49 -10.54
C ASP A 30 5.35 -4.80 -9.76
N CYS A 31 4.83 -5.82 -10.43
CA CYS A 31 4.55 -7.09 -9.78
C CYS A 31 5.85 -7.90 -9.62
N GLY A 32 6.28 -8.11 -8.38
CA GLY A 32 7.45 -8.95 -8.09
C GLY A 32 7.29 -10.43 -8.44
N ASN A 33 6.06 -10.91 -8.68
CA ASN A 33 5.78 -12.31 -9.01
C ASN A 33 5.91 -12.60 -10.52
N CYS A 34 5.41 -11.71 -11.39
CA CYS A 34 5.45 -11.90 -12.85
C CYS A 34 6.32 -10.87 -13.60
N GLY A 35 6.83 -9.85 -12.93
CA GLY A 35 7.59 -8.75 -13.54
C GLY A 35 6.75 -7.72 -14.31
N GLY A 36 5.42 -7.83 -14.28
CA GLY A 36 4.51 -6.91 -14.97
C GLY A 36 4.58 -5.49 -14.41
N LYS A 37 4.74 -4.48 -15.27
CA LYS A 37 4.94 -3.08 -14.85
C LYS A 37 3.65 -2.36 -14.49
N ASN A 38 3.59 -1.73 -13.32
CA ASN A 38 2.37 -1.09 -12.78
C ASN A 38 1.13 -2.00 -12.76
N THR A 39 1.33 -3.32 -12.61
CA THR A 39 0.25 -4.32 -12.64
C THR A 39 -0.21 -4.72 -11.25
N LEU A 40 0.61 -4.45 -10.21
CA LEU A 40 0.30 -4.77 -8.83
C LEU A 40 -0.44 -3.60 -8.20
N LYS A 41 -1.73 -3.78 -7.96
CA LYS A 41 -2.58 -2.84 -7.22
C LYS A 41 -2.40 -3.05 -5.73
N VAL A 42 -2.04 -2.00 -5.01
CA VAL A 42 -1.85 -2.03 -3.56
C VAL A 42 -2.89 -1.14 -2.89
N TYR A 43 -3.67 -1.71 -1.98
CA TYR A 43 -4.56 -0.98 -1.07
C TYR A 43 -3.98 -1.02 0.33
N GLU A 44 -3.76 0.16 0.92
CA GLU A 44 -3.38 0.30 2.33
C GLU A 44 -4.52 0.96 3.09
N CYS A 45 -5.07 0.25 4.08
CA CYS A 45 -6.05 0.78 5.03
C CYS A 45 -5.38 0.96 6.38
N ARG A 46 -5.34 2.19 6.92
CA ARG A 46 -4.72 2.52 8.20
C ARG A 46 -5.77 3.08 9.15
N PHE A 47 -6.15 2.29 10.15
CA PHE A 47 -7.07 2.67 11.21
C PHE A 47 -6.33 2.84 12.55
N LYS A 48 -6.99 3.45 13.54
CA LYS A 48 -6.39 3.74 14.86
C LYS A 48 -5.77 2.52 15.56
N THR A 49 -6.40 1.35 15.41
CA THR A 49 -6.05 0.12 16.15
C THR A 49 -5.47 -0.99 15.28
N TRP A 50 -5.56 -0.87 13.95
CA TRP A 50 -5.07 -1.87 13.00
C TRP A 50 -4.76 -1.24 11.65
N TRP A 51 -3.92 -1.90 10.86
CA TRP A 51 -3.73 -1.59 9.45
C TRP A 51 -3.78 -2.87 8.62
N GLN A 52 -4.20 -2.74 7.37
CA GLN A 52 -4.26 -3.82 6.40
C GLN A 52 -3.60 -3.37 5.10
N VAL A 53 -2.89 -4.29 4.48
CA VAL A 53 -2.36 -4.16 3.13
C VAL A 53 -2.94 -5.27 2.27
N GLU A 54 -3.57 -4.91 1.17
CA GLU A 54 -4.05 -5.85 0.15
C GLU A 54 -3.33 -5.57 -1.17
N GLN A 55 -2.81 -6.63 -1.79
CA GLN A 55 -2.09 -6.58 -3.05
C GLN A 55 -2.76 -7.51 -4.05
N SER A 56 -3.06 -7.02 -5.25
CA SER A 56 -3.59 -7.84 -6.34
C SER A 56 -2.92 -7.51 -7.67
N CYS A 57 -2.50 -8.51 -8.42
CA CYS A 57 -1.91 -8.34 -9.75
C CYS A 57 -2.94 -8.67 -10.84
N SER A 58 -3.10 -7.77 -11.81
CA SER A 58 -4.03 -7.96 -12.93
C SER A 58 -3.56 -8.98 -13.97
N GLU A 59 -2.27 -9.31 -14.01
CA GLU A 59 -1.70 -10.22 -15.03
C GLU A 59 -1.57 -11.66 -14.53
N CYS A 60 -0.91 -11.86 -13.40
CA CYS A 60 -0.65 -13.21 -12.87
C CYS A 60 -1.64 -13.66 -11.80
N LEU A 61 -2.67 -12.84 -11.52
CA LEU A 61 -3.71 -13.11 -10.52
C LEU A 61 -3.15 -13.34 -9.10
N PHE A 62 -1.93 -12.89 -8.83
CA PHE A 62 -1.37 -12.87 -7.49
C PHE A 62 -2.27 -12.04 -6.56
N LEU A 63 -2.58 -12.60 -5.39
CA LEU A 63 -3.40 -11.97 -4.36
C LEU A 63 -2.77 -12.21 -3.00
N GLU A 64 -2.50 -11.15 -2.26
CA GLU A 64 -2.03 -11.22 -0.87
C GLU A 64 -2.79 -10.21 -0.01
N ARG A 65 -3.18 -10.63 1.20
CA ARG A 65 -3.75 -9.74 2.21
C ARG A 65 -3.03 -9.96 3.53
N LYS A 66 -2.51 -8.87 4.11
CA LYS A 66 -1.88 -8.87 5.44
C LYS A 66 -2.60 -7.88 6.34
N VAL A 67 -2.96 -8.32 7.53
CA VAL A 67 -3.61 -7.50 8.57
C VAL A 67 -2.69 -7.47 9.77
N TYR A 68 -2.50 -6.29 10.35
CA TYR A 68 -1.71 -6.13 11.56
C TYR A 68 -2.48 -5.28 12.57
N GLY A 69 -2.71 -5.85 13.75
CA GLY A 69 -3.32 -5.14 14.88
C GLY A 69 -2.26 -4.64 15.85
N LYS A 70 -2.57 -3.55 16.57
CA LYS A 70 -1.85 -3.26 17.82
C LYS A 70 -2.16 -4.37 18.81
N GLN A 71 -1.14 -5.12 19.26
CA GLN A 71 -1.28 -5.92 20.48
C GLN A 71 -1.73 -4.97 21.60
N LYS A 72 -2.91 -5.21 22.18
CA LYS A 72 -3.27 -4.56 23.44
C LYS A 72 -2.20 -4.94 24.44
N MET A 73 -1.37 -3.99 24.85
CA MET A 73 -0.58 -4.15 26.07
C MET A 73 -1.59 -4.43 27.18
N MET A 74 -1.58 -5.65 27.71
CA MET A 74 -2.31 -5.96 28.94
C MET A 74 -1.69 -5.09 30.02
N VAL A 75 -2.42 -4.07 30.44
CA VAL A 75 -2.05 -3.27 31.61
C VAL A 75 -2.36 -4.17 32.81
N ASN A 76 -1.30 -4.69 33.44
CA ASN A 76 -1.37 -5.40 34.71
C ASN A 76 -1.75 -4.44 35.84
#